data_AF-A0ABD2NWV6-F1
#
_entry.id   AF-A0ABD2NWV6-F1
#
_cell.length_a   1.000
_cell.length_b   1.000
_cell.length_c   1.000
_cell.angle_alpha   90.00
_cell.angle_beta   90.00
_cell.angle_gamma   90.00
#
_symmetry.space_group_name_H-M   'P 1'
#
loop_
_entity.id
_entity.type
_entity.pdbx_description
1 polymer ?
#
loop_
_entity_poly.entity_id
_entity_poly.type
_entity_poly.pdbx_seq_one_letter_code
_entity_poly.pdbx_strand_id
1 'polypeptide(L)'
;MNEVMLKLQICQDCDDDDMKEWVTCDSNDQGFQIMSDDEIVENKLQINEQQEMQEDETEENVENDTGPSHDVAFHALETTLKWFEKQTESETVSLLQLKRIRDIAAMKRKSCLRQMTITKYFKPN
;
A
#
# COMPACT_ATOMS: atom_id res chain seq x y z
N MET A 1 -36.45 1.34 -31.97
CA MET A 1 -36.21 1.79 -30.59
C MET A 1 -35.93 0.66 -29.60
N ASN A 2 -36.37 -0.58 -29.84
CA ASN A 2 -36.17 -1.70 -28.89
C ASN A 2 -34.80 -2.40 -29.00
N GLU A 3 -34.11 -2.32 -30.13
CA GLU A 3 -32.84 -3.04 -30.36
C GLU A 3 -31.63 -2.36 -29.71
N VAL A 4 -31.68 -1.02 -29.53
CA VAL A 4 -30.60 -0.25 -28.91
C VAL A 4 -30.61 -0.40 -27.38
N MET A 5 -31.80 -0.64 -26.78
CA MET A 5 -31.93 -0.93 -25.35
C MET A 5 -31.33 -2.28 -24.97
N LEU A 6 -31.45 -3.31 -25.82
CA LEU A 6 -30.87 -4.64 -25.59
C LEU A 6 -29.33 -4.65 -25.60
N LYS A 7 -28.70 -3.71 -26.32
CA LYS A 7 -27.22 -3.59 -26.39
C LYS A 7 -26.60 -2.80 -25.24
N LEU A 8 -27.42 -2.10 -24.45
CA LEU A 8 -27.00 -1.39 -23.23
C LEU A 8 -27.23 -2.22 -21.97
N GLN A 9 -27.61 -3.50 -22.10
CA GLN A 9 -27.77 -4.43 -20.99
C GLN A 9 -26.38 -4.89 -20.49
N ILE A 10 -25.61 -3.92 -20.00
CA ILE A 10 -24.27 -4.09 -19.43
C ILE A 10 -24.37 -4.45 -17.95
N CYS A 11 -25.53 -4.28 -17.31
CA CYS A 11 -25.80 -4.84 -16.00
C CYS A 11 -27.13 -5.60 -16.01
N GLN A 12 -27.04 -6.93 -16.12
CA GLN A 12 -28.17 -7.83 -15.91
C GLN A 12 -28.29 -8.25 -14.43
N ASP A 13 -27.25 -7.97 -13.64
CA ASP A 13 -27.12 -8.36 -12.24
C ASP A 13 -27.23 -7.17 -11.26
N CYS A 14 -27.44 -5.95 -11.76
CA CYS A 14 -27.71 -4.79 -10.91
C CYS A 14 -29.22 -4.56 -10.90
N ASP A 15 -29.88 -4.81 -9.77
CA ASP A 15 -31.28 -4.48 -9.58
C ASP A 15 -31.45 -3.08 -8.95
N ASP A 16 -32.71 -2.66 -8.78
CA ASP A 16 -33.04 -1.36 -8.20
C ASP A 16 -32.57 -1.24 -6.75
N ASP A 17 -32.38 -2.36 -6.04
CA ASP A 17 -31.91 -2.38 -4.66
C ASP A 17 -30.39 -2.21 -4.61
N ASP A 18 -29.64 -2.81 -5.55
CA ASP A 18 -28.21 -2.52 -5.74
C ASP A 18 -27.98 -1.02 -6.02
N MET A 19 -28.81 -0.41 -6.87
CA MET A 19 -28.69 1.03 -7.15
C MET A 19 -28.96 1.88 -5.90
N LYS A 20 -29.96 1.51 -5.10
CA LYS A 20 -30.27 2.23 -3.84
C LYS A 20 -29.16 2.04 -2.81
N GLU A 21 -28.60 0.84 -2.70
CA GLU A 21 -27.47 0.56 -1.82
C GLU A 21 -26.28 1.45 -2.20
N TRP A 22 -25.93 1.51 -3.48
CA TRP A 22 -24.83 2.36 -3.96
C TRP A 22 -25.07 3.84 -3.74
N VAL A 23 -26.29 4.33 -4.01
CA VAL A 23 -26.67 5.74 -3.78
C VAL A 23 -26.64 6.08 -2.29
N THR A 24 -26.88 5.12 -1.42
CA THR A 24 -26.97 5.34 0.04
C THR A 24 -25.76 4.87 0.83
N CYS A 25 -24.75 4.24 0.20
CA CYS A 25 -23.54 3.72 0.84
C CYS A 25 -22.88 4.74 1.77
N ASP A 26 -22.81 6.00 1.33
CA ASP A 26 -22.13 7.06 2.07
C ASP A 26 -23.06 7.81 3.05
N SER A 27 -24.34 7.43 3.14
CA SER A 27 -25.32 8.15 3.99
C SER A 27 -25.00 8.06 5.48
N ASN A 28 -24.29 7.00 5.86
CA ASN A 28 -23.80 6.78 7.22
C ASN A 28 -22.27 6.85 7.30
N ASP A 29 -21.59 7.16 6.19
CA ASP A 29 -20.16 7.44 6.25
C ASP A 29 -19.99 8.82 6.89
N GLN A 30 -19.36 8.85 8.05
CA GLN A 30 -18.99 10.09 8.72
C GLN A 30 -17.99 10.91 7.88
N GLY A 31 -17.49 10.32 6.79
CA GLY A 31 -16.46 10.86 5.94
C GLY A 31 -15.14 10.92 6.69
N PHE A 32 -14.15 11.55 6.07
CA PHE A 32 -12.98 11.97 6.82
C PHE A 32 -13.40 13.08 7.79
N GLN A 33 -13.26 12.83 9.09
CA GLN A 33 -13.46 13.86 10.10
C GLN A 33 -12.57 15.06 9.75
N ILE A 34 -13.18 16.21 9.47
CA ILE A 34 -12.45 17.47 9.29
C ILE A 34 -12.02 17.90 10.68
N MET A 35 -10.80 17.51 11.05
CA MET A 35 -10.17 17.90 12.29
C MET A 35 -9.63 19.32 12.15
N SER A 36 -9.78 20.10 13.21
CA SER A 36 -9.06 21.37 13.34
C SER A 36 -7.55 21.13 13.48
N ASP A 37 -6.75 22.17 13.18
CA ASP A 37 -5.28 22.09 13.31
C ASP A 37 -4.87 21.63 14.72
N ASP A 38 -5.59 22.04 15.76
CA ASP A 38 -5.33 21.68 17.15
C ASP A 38 -5.60 20.19 17.42
N GLU A 39 -6.73 19.66 16.93
CA GLU A 39 -7.08 18.24 17.07
C GLU A 39 -6.08 17.34 16.30
N ILE A 40 -5.56 17.81 15.16
CA ILE A 40 -4.54 17.08 14.39
C ILE A 40 -3.24 16.97 15.19
N VAL A 41 -2.82 18.06 15.85
CA VAL A 41 -1.61 18.08 16.68
C VAL A 41 -1.76 17.15 17.87
N GLU A 42 -2.90 17.19 18.56
CA GLU A 42 -3.15 16.35 19.74
C GLU A 42 -3.13 14.86 19.39
N ASN A 43 -3.77 14.47 18.29
CA ASN A 43 -3.80 13.08 17.82
C ASN A 43 -2.39 12.57 17.45
N LYS A 44 -1.56 13.43 16.84
CA LYS A 44 -0.17 13.10 16.53
C LYS A 44 0.70 12.91 17.76
N LEU A 45 0.51 13.73 18.79
CA LEU A 45 1.23 13.59 20.06
C LEU A 45 0.85 12.29 20.77
N GLN A 46 -0.44 11.96 20.80
CA GLN A 46 -0.94 10.74 21.46
C GLN A 46 -0.47 9.45 20.78
N ILE A 47 -0.35 9.44 19.45
CA ILE A 47 0.23 8.30 18.70
C ILE A 47 1.72 8.12 19.00
N ASN A 48 2.46 9.22 19.21
CA ASN A 48 3.90 9.16 19.47
C ASN A 48 4.21 8.55 20.85
N GLU A 49 3.42 8.89 21.87
CA GLU A 49 3.53 8.31 23.22
C GLU A 49 3.26 6.80 23.27
N GLN A 50 2.38 6.30 22.40
CA GLN A 50 2.07 4.86 22.32
C GLN A 50 3.15 4.06 21.56
N GLN A 51 3.89 4.69 20.64
CA GLN A 51 4.96 4.03 19.89
C GLN A 51 6.28 3.92 20.66
N GLU A 52 6.56 4.84 21.59
CA GLU A 52 7.80 4.83 22.37
C GLU A 52 7.90 3.68 23.39
N MET A 53 6.80 2.97 23.68
CA MET A 53 6.80 1.82 24.59
C MET A 53 7.14 0.46 23.92
N GLN A 54 7.46 0.43 22.62
CA GLN A 54 7.67 -0.80 21.85
C GLN A 54 9.03 -0.91 21.15
N GLU A 55 10.00 -0.07 21.54
CA GLU A 55 11.40 -0.18 21.10
C GLU A 55 12.34 -0.43 22.28
N ASP A 56 12.14 -1.55 22.97
CA ASP A 56 13.25 -2.20 23.65
C ASP A 56 13.05 -3.71 23.57
N GLU A 57 13.85 -4.38 22.74
CA GLU A 57 14.47 -5.66 23.10
C GLU A 57 15.51 -6.07 22.03
N THR A 58 16.76 -5.79 22.41
CA THR A 58 17.94 -6.66 22.28
C THR A 58 18.49 -6.99 20.88
N GLU A 59 19.61 -6.32 20.58
CA GLU A 59 20.65 -6.76 19.66
C GLU A 59 21.26 -8.09 20.12
N GLU A 60 20.83 -9.22 19.55
CA GLU A 60 21.63 -10.44 19.53
C GLU A 60 22.27 -10.64 18.15
N ASN A 61 23.61 -10.66 18.20
CA ASN A 61 24.56 -10.91 17.13
C ASN A 61 24.45 -12.36 16.62
N VAL A 62 23.35 -12.68 15.94
CA VAL A 62 23.26 -13.82 15.05
C VAL A 62 23.79 -13.36 13.70
N GLU A 63 24.65 -14.14 13.04
CA GLU A 63 24.93 -13.99 11.60
C GLU A 63 23.59 -14.13 10.86
N ASN A 64 22.85 -13.03 10.79
CA ASN A 64 21.61 -12.95 10.09
C ASN A 64 22.00 -12.97 8.62
N ASP A 65 21.78 -14.11 7.95
CA ASP A 65 21.57 -14.13 6.52
C ASP A 65 20.35 -13.24 6.25
N THR A 66 20.60 -11.93 6.17
CA THR A 66 19.55 -10.89 6.22
C THR A 66 18.86 -10.78 4.85
N GLY A 67 19.11 -11.75 3.96
CA GLY A 67 18.65 -11.73 2.59
C GLY A 67 19.18 -10.52 1.81
N PRO A 68 18.76 -10.36 0.54
CA PRO A 68 19.07 -9.17 -0.23
C PRO A 68 18.42 -7.92 0.37
N SER A 69 19.10 -6.77 0.28
CA SER A 69 18.50 -5.49 0.66
C SER A 69 17.23 -5.21 -0.16
N HIS A 70 16.34 -4.37 0.36
CA HIS A 70 15.09 -4.01 -0.33
C HIS A 70 15.33 -3.50 -1.77
N ASP A 71 16.43 -2.78 -2.00
CA ASP A 71 16.79 -2.27 -3.31
C ASP A 71 17.27 -3.38 -4.26
N VAL A 72 18.13 -4.28 -3.77
CA VAL A 72 18.59 -5.47 -4.52
C VAL A 72 17.40 -6.38 -4.87
N ALA A 73 16.50 -6.62 -3.92
CA ALA A 73 15.28 -7.40 -4.15
C ALA A 73 14.37 -6.76 -5.20
N PHE A 74 14.18 -5.44 -5.14
CA PHE A 74 13.38 -4.71 -6.13
C PHE A 74 13.95 -4.81 -7.55
N HIS A 75 15.25 -4.57 -7.72
CA HIS A 75 15.90 -4.65 -9.03
C HIS A 75 15.93 -6.08 -9.59
N ALA A 76 16.09 -7.09 -8.73
CA ALA A 76 15.96 -8.48 -9.12
C ALA A 76 14.54 -8.78 -9.67
N LEU A 77 13.50 -8.33 -8.96
CA LEU A 77 12.10 -8.51 -9.39
C LEU A 77 11.80 -7.77 -10.69
N GLU A 78 12.33 -6.56 -10.90
CA GLU A 78 12.19 -5.86 -12.18
C GLU A 78 12.85 -6.63 -13.34
N THR A 79 14.02 -7.20 -13.09
CA THR A 79 14.76 -7.98 -14.09
C THR A 79 14.00 -9.26 -14.45
N THR A 80 13.53 -9.99 -13.44
CA THR A 80 12.70 -11.20 -13.61
C THR A 80 11.43 -10.88 -14.39
N LEU A 81 10.77 -9.76 -14.09
CA LEU A 81 9.54 -9.36 -14.76
C LEU A 81 9.76 -9.03 -16.23
N LYS A 82 10.81 -8.26 -16.56
CA LYS A 82 11.20 -7.97 -17.96
C LYS A 82 11.55 -9.22 -18.76
N TRP A 83 12.12 -10.22 -18.10
CA TRP A 83 12.41 -11.52 -18.71
C TRP A 83 11.13 -12.33 -18.90
N PHE A 84 10.30 -12.44 -17.86
CA PHE A 84 9.11 -13.28 -17.86
C PHE A 84 8.05 -12.81 -18.86
N GLU A 85 7.88 -11.49 -19.04
CA GLU A 85 6.97 -10.90 -20.04
C GLU A 85 7.29 -11.30 -21.49
N LYS A 86 8.50 -11.80 -21.76
CA LYS A 86 8.93 -12.23 -23.11
C LYS A 86 8.78 -13.73 -23.35
N GLN A 87 8.41 -14.50 -22.33
CA GLN A 87 8.29 -15.96 -22.46
C GLN A 87 6.96 -16.34 -23.07
N THR A 88 6.94 -17.44 -23.82
CA THR A 88 5.71 -17.98 -24.44
C THR A 88 4.69 -18.47 -23.41
N GLU A 89 5.19 -18.86 -22.24
CA GLU A 89 4.46 -19.37 -21.09
C GLU A 89 4.02 -18.25 -20.12
N SER A 90 4.17 -16.99 -20.53
CA SER A 90 3.81 -15.83 -19.72
C SER A 90 2.30 -15.75 -19.48
N GLU A 91 1.84 -16.33 -18.37
CA GLU A 91 0.45 -16.27 -17.94
C GLU A 91 0.14 -14.94 -17.22
N THR A 92 -1.07 -14.40 -17.46
CA THR A 92 -1.54 -13.15 -16.85
C THR A 92 -1.59 -13.22 -15.32
N VAL A 93 -1.99 -14.35 -14.75
CA VAL A 93 -2.06 -14.56 -13.30
C VAL A 93 -0.67 -14.49 -12.67
N SER A 94 0.30 -15.21 -13.24
CA SER A 94 1.70 -15.20 -12.77
C SER A 94 2.32 -13.81 -12.89
N LEU A 95 2.04 -13.08 -13.98
CA LEU A 95 2.48 -11.69 -14.15
C LEU A 95 1.90 -10.76 -13.08
N LEU A 96 0.61 -10.88 -12.78
CA LEU A 96 -0.04 -10.08 -11.74
C LEU A 96 0.55 -10.36 -10.35
N GLN A 97 0.80 -11.64 -10.03
CA GLN A 97 1.45 -12.02 -8.78
C GLN A 97 2.87 -11.44 -8.69
N LEU A 98 3.67 -11.53 -9.75
CA LEU A 98 5.03 -10.99 -9.77
C LEU A 98 5.03 -9.46 -9.63
N LYS A 99 4.10 -8.76 -10.29
CA LYS A 99 3.89 -7.31 -10.14
C LYS A 99 3.57 -6.94 -8.69
N ARG A 100 2.67 -7.68 -8.04
CA ARG A 100 2.33 -7.47 -6.63
C ARG A 100 3.55 -7.62 -5.72
N ILE A 101 4.38 -8.65 -5.93
CA ILE A 101 5.59 -8.89 -5.12
C ILE A 101 6.60 -7.74 -5.31
N ARG A 102 6.83 -7.29 -6.55
CA ARG A 102 7.66 -6.11 -6.85
C ARG A 102 7.15 -4.86 -6.13
N ASP A 103 5.85 -4.63 -6.12
CA ASP A 103 5.26 -3.44 -5.49
C ASP A 103 5.42 -3.48 -3.96
N ILE A 104 5.35 -4.66 -3.35
CA ILE A 104 5.69 -4.85 -1.93
C ILE A 104 7.15 -4.47 -1.65
N ALA A 105 8.09 -4.95 -2.48
CA ALA A 105 9.50 -4.59 -2.34
C ALA A 105 9.73 -3.07 -2.50
N ALA A 106 9.02 -2.44 -3.46
CA ALA A 106 9.08 -0.99 -3.66
C ALA A 106 8.53 -0.20 -2.47
N MET A 107 7.43 -0.65 -1.88
CA MET A 107 6.86 -0.04 -0.67
C MET A 107 7.83 -0.15 0.51
N LYS A 108 8.45 -1.32 0.72
CA LYS A 108 9.43 -1.52 1.78
C LYS A 108 10.67 -0.65 1.59
N ARG A 109 11.14 -0.50 0.35
CA ARG A 109 12.20 0.48 0.01
C ARG A 109 11.81 1.90 0.40
N LYS A 110 10.58 2.33 0.10
CA LYS A 110 10.07 3.66 0.46
C LYS A 110 9.89 3.83 1.98
N SER A 111 9.46 2.80 2.71
CA SER A 111 9.27 2.91 4.16
C SER A 111 10.59 3.03 4.93
N CYS A 112 11.68 2.44 4.42
CA CYS A 112 13.03 2.67 4.95
C CYS A 112 13.55 4.10 4.71
N LEU A 113 12.89 4.86 3.83
CA LEU A 113 13.20 6.27 3.54
C LEU A 113 12.28 7.23 4.32
N ARG A 114 11.66 6.78 5.42
CA ARG A 114 10.92 7.68 6.32
C ARG A 114 11.85 8.81 6.76
N GLN A 115 11.29 10.02 6.70
CA GLN A 115 11.93 11.29 7.05
C GLN A 115 12.70 11.14 8.37
N MET A 116 14.04 11.15 8.30
CA MET A 116 14.85 11.16 9.51
C MET A 116 14.70 12.51 10.19
N THR A 117 14.49 12.52 11.51
CA THR A 117 14.49 13.76 12.29
C THR A 117 15.79 14.53 11.99
N ILE A 118 15.69 15.83 11.72
CA ILE A 118 16.84 16.66 11.32
C ILE A 118 18.01 16.57 12.31
N THR A 119 17.71 16.23 13.57
CA THR A 119 18.65 15.95 14.65
C THR A 119 19.66 14.85 14.32
N LYS A 120 19.30 13.86 13.48
CA LYS A 120 20.22 12.79 13.05
C LYS A 120 21.33 13.27 12.12
N TYR A 121 21.25 14.49 11.59
CA TYR A 121 22.28 15.10 10.73
C TYR A 121 23.26 16.02 11.47
N PHE A 122 22.99 16.35 12.73
CA PHE A 122 23.91 17.14 13.54
C PHE A 122 24.88 16.22 14.29
N LYS A 123 26.17 16.37 14.03
CA LYS A 123 27.22 15.75 14.85
C LYS A 123 27.48 16.64 16.07
N PRO A 124 27.68 16.05 17.27
CA PRO A 124 28.12 16.83 18.43
C PRO A 124 29.53 17.36 18.20
N ASN A 125 29.73 18.64 18.53
CA ASN A 125 31.04 19.32 18.53
C ASN A 125 31.88 18.88 19.73
#